data_AF-A0A8K1C5B1-F1
#
_entry.id   AF-A0A8K1C5B1-F1
#
_cell.length_a   1.000
_cell.length_b   1.000
_cell.length_c   1.000
_cell.angle_alpha   90.00
_cell.angle_beta   90.00
_cell.angle_gamma   90.00
#
_symmetry.space_group_name_H-M   'P 1'
#
loop_
_entity.id
_entity.type
_entity.pdbx_description
1 polymer ?
#
loop_
_entity_poly.entity_id
_entity_poly.type
_entity_poly.pdbx_seq_one_letter_code
_entity_poly.pdbx_strand_id
1 'polypeptide(L)'
;MPIKKRASDYKFLVKPHVHVKSVVELEGKHNTYCFNEPKRHRGVFNGVYSGQCSEITIFSDTNNIGVCNLASVCLPKFVKKHGDEVVFDYAHLGRVMEVVTVNMNKVMDNNKYPLDQAKHSDDQNRPIGIGVQGLAEVFMMMKVSFDSSKAMDVNKRIFETMYYHALVASNKLAQAYGAYPTFPTSMTAQGLLQFDLWNVTPTDMWDWSSLRNDIAAHGLRNSLLMAIMPTAGTSIISGHTESVEPPQSNIFTRSTLSGRFQVVNKHLMKDLKALGLWTKKIRNKIIEAEGSVSGIEEIPQSIRDVYKTVYEYKLTSLIKMNADRECYVCQASSNNRYLPMPDMGLLTNMHLYSWKYGLKTSSYYVRIRQLQTGAKYLDKPAEEECLSCQA
;
A
#
# COMPACT_ATOMS: atom_id res chain seq x y z
N MET A 1 -39.55 -13.67 -12.20
CA MET A 1 -38.96 -14.81 -11.46
C MET A 1 -37.45 -14.79 -11.66
N PRO A 2 -36.65 -14.46 -10.65
CA PRO A 2 -35.20 -14.37 -10.79
C PRO A 2 -34.59 -15.78 -10.64
N ILE A 3 -33.85 -16.20 -11.67
CA ILE A 3 -33.08 -17.43 -11.63
C ILE A 3 -31.86 -17.18 -10.74
N LYS A 4 -31.98 -17.58 -9.46
CA LYS A 4 -30.84 -17.65 -8.53
C LYS A 4 -29.91 -18.77 -9.00
N LYS A 5 -28.87 -18.44 -9.77
CA LYS A 5 -27.72 -19.35 -9.94
C LYS A 5 -26.98 -19.41 -8.62
N ARG A 6 -26.80 -20.62 -8.09
CA ARG A 6 -26.07 -20.89 -6.84
C ARG A 6 -24.58 -21.00 -7.15
N ALA A 7 -23.72 -20.72 -6.17
CA ALA A 7 -22.27 -20.88 -6.30
C ALA A 7 -21.83 -22.29 -6.76
N SER A 8 -22.70 -23.30 -6.61
CA SER A 8 -22.54 -24.66 -7.16
C SER A 8 -22.50 -24.74 -8.68
N ASP A 9 -22.94 -23.70 -9.39
CA ASP A 9 -23.13 -23.72 -10.84
C ASP A 9 -21.83 -23.36 -11.59
N TYR A 10 -20.76 -23.01 -10.87
CA TYR A 10 -19.41 -22.74 -11.39
C TYR A 10 -18.44 -23.89 -11.08
N LYS A 11 -18.74 -25.11 -11.56
CA LYS A 11 -17.95 -26.34 -11.31
C LYS A 11 -16.48 -26.34 -11.80
N PHE A 12 -16.00 -25.27 -12.44
CA PHE A 12 -14.62 -25.18 -12.94
C PHE A 12 -13.65 -24.38 -12.04
N LEU A 13 -14.10 -23.77 -10.93
CA LEU A 13 -13.25 -22.80 -10.19
C LEU A 13 -12.94 -23.15 -8.73
N VAL A 14 -13.34 -24.30 -8.18
CA VAL A 14 -12.91 -24.70 -6.82
C VAL A 14 -12.65 -26.20 -6.74
N LYS A 15 -11.39 -26.60 -6.94
CA LYS A 15 -10.88 -27.87 -6.38
C LYS A 15 -10.06 -27.54 -5.13
N PRO A 16 -10.43 -28.03 -3.93
CA PRO A 16 -9.60 -27.87 -2.74
C PRO A 16 -8.53 -28.96 -2.74
N HIS A 17 -7.38 -28.73 -3.38
CA HIS A 17 -6.32 -29.74 -3.44
C HIS A 17 -4.97 -29.20 -2.98
N VAL A 18 -4.90 -28.80 -1.71
CA VAL A 18 -3.66 -28.96 -0.97
C VAL A 18 -3.99 -29.72 0.31
N HIS A 19 -3.49 -30.95 0.40
CA HIS A 19 -3.49 -31.74 1.62
C HIS A 19 -2.04 -32.04 1.94
N VAL A 20 -1.60 -31.68 3.16
CA VAL A 20 -0.26 -32.01 3.64
C VAL A 20 -0.23 -33.53 3.81
N LYS A 21 0.41 -34.22 2.87
CA LYS A 21 0.47 -35.69 2.85
C LYS A 21 1.31 -36.24 4.01
N SER A 22 2.36 -35.52 4.38
CA SER A 22 3.18 -35.80 5.55
C SER A 22 4.02 -34.56 5.90
N VAL A 23 4.41 -34.46 7.16
CA VAL A 23 5.48 -33.57 7.63
C VAL A 23 6.58 -34.48 8.10
N VAL A 24 7.79 -34.31 7.56
CA VAL A 24 8.96 -35.11 7.94
C VAL A 24 9.98 -34.17 8.56
N GLU A 25 10.40 -34.50 9.77
CA GLU A 25 11.48 -33.80 10.45
C GLU A 25 12.81 -34.26 9.85
N LEU A 26 13.61 -33.32 9.36
CA LEU A 26 14.90 -33.61 8.74
C LEU A 26 16.01 -33.26 9.72
N GLU A 27 16.77 -34.26 10.17
CA GLU A 27 17.96 -34.06 10.99
C GLU A 27 19.13 -33.53 10.15
N GLY A 28 19.91 -32.59 10.70
CA GLY A 28 21.11 -32.03 10.07
C GLY A 28 20.93 -30.63 9.47
N LYS A 29 22.02 -30.09 8.89
CA LYS A 29 21.99 -28.82 8.16
C LYS A 29 21.59 -29.08 6.71
N HIS A 30 20.40 -28.63 6.34
CA HIS A 30 19.89 -28.71 4.98
C HIS A 30 19.99 -27.34 4.31
N ASN A 31 20.31 -27.32 3.01
CA ASN A 31 20.14 -26.12 2.20
C ASN A 31 18.65 -25.79 2.14
N THR A 32 18.23 -24.76 2.87
CA THR A 32 16.88 -24.22 2.77
C THR A 32 16.85 -23.27 1.58
N TYR A 33 16.15 -23.65 0.53
CA TYR A 33 15.89 -22.72 -0.57
C TYR A 33 14.76 -21.80 -0.12
N CYS A 34 15.07 -20.52 0.12
CA CYS A 34 14.04 -19.48 0.02
C CYS A 34 13.32 -19.66 -1.33
N PHE A 35 12.04 -19.31 -1.41
CA PHE A 35 11.25 -19.35 -2.66
C PHE A 35 11.91 -18.45 -3.72
N ASN A 36 12.84 -19.02 -4.48
CA ASN A 36 13.83 -18.30 -5.27
C ASN A 36 14.14 -19.15 -6.51
N GLU A 37 13.67 -18.71 -7.67
CA GLU A 37 14.08 -19.25 -8.96
C GLU A 37 15.57 -18.96 -9.20
N PRO A 38 16.43 -19.97 -9.47
CA PRO A 38 17.88 -19.80 -9.44
C PRO A 38 18.47 -18.78 -10.42
N LYS A 39 17.81 -18.49 -11.55
CA LYS A 39 18.36 -17.56 -12.56
C LYS A 39 18.08 -16.10 -12.23
N ARG A 40 16.91 -15.78 -11.66
CA ARG A 40 16.43 -14.40 -11.47
C ARG A 40 16.19 -14.04 -10.01
N HIS A 41 16.30 -15.00 -9.11
CA HIS A 41 16.09 -14.85 -7.68
C HIS A 41 14.71 -14.30 -7.29
N ARG A 42 13.65 -14.84 -7.92
CA ARG A 42 12.25 -14.43 -7.72
C ARG A 42 11.32 -15.63 -7.52
N GLY A 43 10.16 -15.36 -6.94
CA GLY A 43 9.06 -16.31 -6.88
C GLY A 43 8.24 -16.36 -8.17
N VAL A 44 7.80 -17.55 -8.62
CA VAL A 44 6.95 -17.72 -9.82
C VAL A 44 5.65 -18.44 -9.47
N PHE A 45 4.51 -17.81 -9.71
CA PHE A 45 3.18 -18.40 -9.50
C PHE A 45 2.36 -18.33 -10.78
N ASN A 46 2.16 -19.45 -11.48
CA ASN A 46 1.42 -19.48 -12.75
C ASN A 46 1.93 -18.44 -13.78
N GLY A 47 3.25 -18.27 -13.89
CA GLY A 47 3.87 -17.26 -14.75
C GLY A 47 3.90 -15.85 -14.16
N VAL A 48 3.36 -15.60 -12.98
CA VAL A 48 3.51 -14.32 -12.28
C VAL A 48 4.81 -14.31 -11.49
N TYR A 49 5.75 -13.43 -11.85
CA TYR A 49 6.94 -13.20 -11.03
C TYR A 49 6.59 -12.27 -9.88
N SER A 50 6.67 -12.74 -8.63
CA SER A 50 6.68 -11.83 -7.48
C SER A 50 8.04 -11.12 -7.45
N GLY A 51 8.04 -9.83 -7.78
CA GLY A 51 9.24 -8.98 -7.83
C GLY A 51 9.87 -8.72 -6.46
N GLN A 52 10.89 -7.85 -6.42
CA GLN A 52 11.65 -7.52 -5.21
C GLN A 52 10.80 -6.90 -4.09
N CYS A 53 9.67 -6.28 -4.42
CA CYS A 53 8.83 -5.52 -3.49
C CYS A 53 7.43 -6.14 -3.27
N SER A 54 7.09 -7.24 -3.94
CA SER A 54 5.83 -7.99 -3.76
C SER A 54 4.51 -7.24 -4.02
N GLU A 55 4.52 -6.12 -4.74
CA GLU A 55 3.34 -5.35 -5.18
C GLU A 55 2.91 -5.64 -6.62
N ILE A 56 3.81 -6.17 -7.44
CA ILE A 56 3.58 -6.40 -8.87
C ILE A 56 3.22 -7.86 -9.15
N THR A 57 2.13 -8.05 -9.90
CA THR A 57 1.61 -9.36 -10.27
C THR A 57 1.38 -9.47 -11.78
N ILE A 58 2.37 -9.03 -12.56
CA ILE A 58 2.33 -9.06 -14.03
C ILE A 58 2.80 -10.45 -14.51
N PHE A 59 2.10 -11.00 -15.51
CA PHE A 59 2.46 -12.27 -16.14
C PHE A 59 3.81 -12.17 -16.84
N SER A 60 4.55 -13.25 -16.88
CA SER A 60 5.83 -13.36 -17.56
C SER A 60 6.18 -14.82 -17.86
N ASP A 61 6.87 -15.02 -18.97
CA ASP A 61 7.36 -16.31 -19.43
C ASP A 61 8.66 -16.12 -20.21
N THR A 62 9.02 -17.09 -21.07
CA THR A 62 10.22 -17.01 -21.90
C THR A 62 10.19 -15.84 -22.90
N ASN A 63 9.00 -15.42 -23.33
CA ASN A 63 8.77 -14.43 -24.38
C ASN A 63 8.24 -13.09 -23.84
N ASN A 64 7.73 -13.08 -22.60
CA ASN A 64 7.13 -11.93 -21.95
C ASN A 64 7.86 -11.63 -20.63
N ILE A 65 8.41 -10.42 -20.51
CA ILE A 65 8.99 -9.94 -19.25
C ILE A 65 8.12 -8.78 -18.76
N GLY A 66 7.45 -8.93 -17.63
CA GLY A 66 6.63 -7.88 -17.04
C GLY A 66 7.46 -6.65 -16.65
N VAL A 67 6.95 -5.45 -16.97
CA VAL A 67 7.59 -4.17 -16.66
C VAL A 67 6.73 -3.37 -15.70
N CYS A 68 7.38 -2.74 -14.71
CA CYS A 68 6.70 -1.98 -13.67
C CYS A 68 6.73 -0.49 -14.02
N ASN A 69 5.62 0.05 -14.53
CA ASN A 69 5.45 1.49 -14.80
C ASN A 69 4.77 2.15 -13.59
N LEU A 70 5.55 2.79 -12.71
CA LEU A 70 5.10 3.16 -11.35
C LEU A 70 4.98 4.68 -11.12
N ALA A 71 3.94 5.07 -10.39
CA ALA A 71 3.80 6.40 -9.81
C ALA A 71 3.10 6.34 -8.45
N SER A 72 3.41 7.26 -7.54
CA SER A 72 2.74 7.37 -6.24
C SER A 72 2.08 8.74 -6.06
N VAL A 73 0.88 8.73 -5.48
CA VAL A 73 0.10 9.94 -5.18
C VAL A 73 0.31 10.35 -3.72
N CYS A 74 0.65 11.63 -3.49
CA CYS A 74 0.79 12.20 -2.15
C CYS A 74 -0.57 12.48 -1.52
N LEU A 75 -1.11 11.54 -0.74
CA LEU A 75 -2.45 11.63 -0.17
C LEU A 75 -2.71 12.87 0.73
N PRO A 76 -1.73 13.41 1.48
CA PRO A 76 -1.97 14.58 2.33
C PRO A 76 -2.41 15.84 1.57
N LYS A 77 -2.17 15.90 0.25
CA LYS A 77 -2.59 17.02 -0.60
C LYS A 77 -4.11 17.12 -0.80
N PHE A 78 -4.84 16.07 -0.45
CA PHE A 78 -6.30 16.02 -0.59
C PHE A 78 -7.02 16.25 0.74
N VAL A 79 -6.31 16.47 1.84
CA VAL A 79 -6.94 16.81 3.12
C VAL A 79 -7.24 18.31 3.15
N LYS A 80 -8.51 18.67 3.29
CA LYS A 80 -8.99 20.05 3.33
C LYS A 80 -9.66 20.38 4.64
N LYS A 81 -9.53 21.65 5.05
CA LYS A 81 -10.26 22.22 6.17
C LYS A 81 -11.44 23.03 5.64
N HIS A 82 -12.65 22.70 6.07
CA HIS A 82 -13.88 23.43 5.79
C HIS A 82 -14.49 23.89 7.11
N GLY A 83 -14.29 25.16 7.47
CA GLY A 83 -14.62 25.64 8.82
C GLY A 83 -13.80 24.87 9.86
N ASP A 84 -14.46 24.25 10.83
CA ASP A 84 -13.81 23.42 11.86
C ASP A 84 -13.64 21.95 11.46
N GLU A 85 -14.24 21.53 10.34
CA GLU A 85 -14.15 20.15 9.86
C GLU A 85 -12.91 19.94 8.99
N VAL A 86 -12.29 18.78 9.16
CA VAL A 86 -11.23 18.29 8.28
C VAL A 86 -11.76 17.10 7.51
N VAL A 87 -11.79 17.22 6.19
CA VAL A 87 -12.33 16.21 5.26
C VAL A 87 -11.30 15.83 4.20
N PHE A 88 -11.54 14.70 3.55
CA PHE A 88 -10.74 14.24 2.42
C PHE A 88 -11.46 14.60 1.10
N ASP A 89 -10.77 15.28 0.19
CA ASP A 89 -11.29 15.70 -1.11
C ASP A 89 -11.12 14.60 -2.16
N TYR A 90 -12.07 13.66 -2.17
CA TYR A 90 -12.10 12.55 -3.12
C TYR A 90 -12.23 13.02 -4.58
N ALA A 91 -12.96 14.11 -4.85
CA ALA A 91 -13.10 14.63 -6.21
C ALA A 91 -11.76 15.16 -6.75
N HIS A 92 -10.97 15.82 -5.91
CA HIS A 92 -9.63 16.25 -6.30
C HIS A 92 -8.68 15.08 -6.51
N LEU A 93 -8.73 14.07 -5.63
CA LEU A 93 -7.97 12.82 -5.83
C LEU A 93 -8.33 12.17 -7.18
N GLY A 94 -9.62 12.07 -7.50
CA GLY A 94 -10.11 11.52 -8.76
C GLY A 94 -9.54 12.23 -10.00
N ARG A 95 -9.57 13.57 -10.01
CA ARG A 95 -8.95 14.36 -11.10
C ARG A 95 -7.46 14.10 -11.25
N VAL A 96 -6.73 14.01 -10.13
CA VAL A 96 -5.29 13.71 -10.17
C VAL A 96 -5.03 12.29 -10.68
N MET A 97 -5.86 11.33 -10.28
CA MET A 97 -5.74 9.95 -10.74
C MET A 97 -5.91 9.82 -12.25
N GLU A 98 -6.87 10.54 -12.85
CA GLU A 98 -7.02 10.55 -14.31
C GLU A 98 -5.75 11.09 -15.00
N VAL A 99 -5.16 12.17 -14.47
CA VAL A 99 -3.91 12.74 -15.00
C VAL A 99 -2.74 11.76 -14.86
N VAL A 100 -2.59 11.13 -13.70
CA VAL A 100 -1.51 10.16 -13.44
C VAL A 100 -1.64 8.96 -14.37
N THR A 101 -2.85 8.42 -14.58
CA THR A 101 -3.08 7.32 -15.53
C THR A 101 -2.67 7.70 -16.96
N VAL A 102 -3.04 8.90 -17.43
CA VAL A 102 -2.61 9.39 -18.75
C VAL A 102 -1.08 9.53 -18.82
N ASN A 103 -0.45 10.09 -17.79
CA ASN A 103 1.01 10.24 -17.74
C ASN A 103 1.71 8.88 -17.76
N MET A 104 1.23 7.91 -16.99
CA MET A 104 1.80 6.57 -16.97
C MET A 104 1.65 5.87 -18.31
N ASN A 105 0.50 6.01 -18.98
CA ASN A 105 0.36 5.48 -20.34
C ASN A 105 1.37 6.11 -21.31
N LYS A 106 1.64 7.42 -21.20
CA LYS A 106 2.67 8.09 -22.02
C LYS A 106 4.09 7.63 -21.68
N VAL A 107 4.38 7.34 -20.41
CA VAL A 107 5.69 6.77 -20.00
C VAL A 107 5.95 5.48 -20.77
N MET A 108 4.95 4.61 -20.89
CA MET A 108 5.09 3.35 -21.63
C MET A 108 5.47 3.55 -23.10
N ASP A 109 4.85 4.53 -23.76
CA ASP A 109 5.09 4.84 -25.18
C ASP A 109 6.47 5.45 -25.42
N ASN A 110 7.04 6.12 -24.41
CA ASN A 110 8.35 6.78 -24.48
C ASN A 110 9.48 5.97 -23.83
N ASN A 111 9.15 4.81 -23.23
CA ASN A 111 10.12 4.01 -22.52
C ASN A 111 11.12 3.35 -23.49
N LYS A 112 12.39 3.27 -23.08
CA LYS A 112 13.43 2.55 -23.82
C LYS A 112 13.65 1.20 -23.17
N TYR A 113 13.12 0.15 -23.78
CA TYR A 113 13.20 -1.19 -23.26
C TYR A 113 14.59 -1.80 -23.54
N PRO A 114 15.28 -2.33 -22.51
CA PRO A 114 16.58 -2.98 -22.71
C PRO A 114 16.45 -4.39 -23.30
N LEU A 115 15.26 -4.98 -23.29
CA LEU A 115 14.96 -6.34 -23.76
C LEU A 115 13.70 -6.33 -24.62
N ASP A 116 13.73 -7.02 -25.75
CA ASP A 116 12.58 -7.09 -26.66
C ASP A 116 11.36 -7.77 -26.03
N GLN A 117 11.57 -8.77 -25.18
CA GLN A 117 10.50 -9.44 -24.42
C GLN A 117 9.77 -8.50 -23.45
N ALA A 118 10.49 -7.49 -22.94
CA ALA A 118 9.91 -6.49 -22.06
C ALA A 118 9.03 -5.52 -22.87
N LYS A 119 9.55 -5.05 -24.02
CA LYS A 119 8.77 -4.23 -24.96
C LYS A 119 7.52 -4.96 -25.44
N HIS A 120 7.66 -6.22 -25.84
CA HIS A 120 6.55 -7.03 -26.31
C HIS A 120 5.46 -7.16 -25.24
N SER A 121 5.84 -7.50 -24.00
CA SER A 121 4.91 -7.62 -22.87
C SER A 121 4.13 -6.31 -22.61
N ASP A 122 4.83 -5.17 -22.60
CA ASP A 122 4.20 -3.86 -22.38
C ASP A 122 3.32 -3.42 -23.55
N ASP A 123 3.72 -3.66 -24.80
CA ASP A 123 2.91 -3.34 -25.98
C ASP A 123 1.60 -4.16 -25.99
N GLN A 124 1.63 -5.42 -25.54
CA GLN A 124 0.46 -6.31 -25.51
C GLN A 124 -0.50 -6.00 -24.36
N ASN A 125 0.02 -5.67 -23.17
CA ASN A 125 -0.78 -5.64 -21.95
C ASN A 125 -0.91 -4.25 -21.33
N ARG A 126 0.04 -3.36 -21.60
CA ARG A 126 0.07 -1.97 -21.12
C ARG A 126 -0.13 -1.78 -19.60
N PRO A 127 0.51 -2.58 -18.71
CA PRO A 127 0.27 -2.48 -17.28
C PRO A 127 0.92 -1.22 -16.67
N ILE A 128 0.19 -0.59 -15.74
CA ILE A 128 0.70 0.48 -14.88
C ILE A 128 0.45 0.13 -13.40
N GLY A 129 1.20 0.76 -12.50
CA GLY A 129 1.08 0.59 -11.06
C GLY A 129 1.04 1.94 -10.35
N ILE A 130 -0.16 2.42 -10.06
CA ILE A 130 -0.37 3.64 -9.29
C ILE A 130 -0.57 3.26 -7.82
N GLY A 131 0.30 3.79 -6.97
CA GLY A 131 0.26 3.65 -5.52
C GLY A 131 0.09 4.99 -4.81
N VAL A 132 0.42 5.02 -3.53
CA VAL A 132 0.26 6.20 -2.67
C VAL A 132 1.48 6.41 -1.80
N GLN A 133 1.56 7.59 -1.19
CA GLN A 133 2.42 7.88 -0.04
C GLN A 133 1.71 8.84 0.91
N GLY A 134 2.11 8.80 2.18
CA GLY A 134 1.60 9.70 3.22
C GLY A 134 0.20 9.37 3.74
N LEU A 135 -0.20 8.09 3.76
CA LEU A 135 -1.50 7.70 4.32
C LEU A 135 -1.60 8.00 5.83
N ALA A 136 -0.50 7.84 6.56
CA ALA A 136 -0.49 8.11 7.99
C ALA A 136 -0.75 9.60 8.29
N GLU A 137 -0.16 10.52 7.51
CA GLU A 137 -0.42 11.95 7.66
C GLU A 137 -1.88 12.30 7.38
N VAL A 138 -2.56 11.62 6.45
CA VAL A 138 -4.01 11.84 6.25
C VAL A 138 -4.75 11.67 7.56
N PHE A 139 -4.50 10.57 8.27
CA PHE A 139 -5.14 10.30 9.55
C PHE A 139 -4.70 11.26 10.66
N MET A 140 -3.41 11.63 10.71
CA MET A 140 -2.91 12.64 11.65
C MET A 140 -3.51 14.03 11.42
N MET A 141 -3.73 14.41 10.16
CA MET A 141 -4.36 15.68 9.79
C MET A 141 -5.86 15.67 10.13
N MET A 142 -6.52 14.54 9.91
CA MET A 142 -7.94 14.33 10.25
C MET A 142 -8.20 14.06 11.74
N LYS A 143 -7.15 13.96 12.57
CA LYS A 143 -7.21 13.65 14.01
C LYS A 143 -7.92 12.33 14.30
N VAL A 144 -7.61 11.29 13.53
CA VAL A 144 -8.17 9.95 13.72
C VAL A 144 -7.07 8.92 13.95
N SER A 145 -7.31 7.97 14.85
CA SER A 145 -6.41 6.82 15.03
C SER A 145 -6.43 5.94 13.79
N PHE A 146 -5.27 5.41 13.41
CA PHE A 146 -5.09 4.56 12.23
C PHE A 146 -5.97 3.30 12.24
N ASP A 147 -6.29 2.77 13.43
CA ASP A 147 -7.15 1.60 13.63
C ASP A 147 -8.61 1.93 13.96
N SER A 148 -9.02 3.20 13.81
CA SER A 148 -10.41 3.63 14.01
C SER A 148 -11.30 3.24 12.83
N SER A 149 -12.61 3.06 13.09
CA SER A 149 -13.60 2.82 12.03
C SER A 149 -13.61 3.94 10.97
N LYS A 150 -13.41 5.19 11.40
CA LYS A 150 -13.30 6.35 10.49
C LYS A 150 -12.07 6.24 9.58
N ALA A 151 -10.91 5.82 10.10
CA ALA A 151 -9.73 5.60 9.27
C ALA A 151 -9.93 4.45 8.27
N MET A 152 -10.60 3.36 8.68
CA MET A 152 -10.93 2.25 7.78
C MET A 152 -11.87 2.68 6.64
N ASP A 153 -12.89 3.51 6.92
CA ASP A 153 -13.79 4.02 5.88
C ASP A 153 -13.08 4.99 4.92
N VAL A 154 -12.26 5.91 5.45
CA VAL A 154 -11.43 6.81 4.62
C VAL A 154 -10.46 6.01 3.76
N ASN A 155 -9.79 5.00 4.32
CA ASN A 155 -8.92 4.09 3.58
C ASN A 155 -9.66 3.46 2.40
N LYS A 156 -10.80 2.81 2.66
CA LYS A 156 -11.62 2.18 1.62
C LYS A 156 -11.99 3.18 0.50
N ARG A 157 -12.50 4.37 0.87
CA ARG A 157 -12.94 5.40 -0.08
C ARG A 157 -11.80 6.02 -0.90
N ILE A 158 -10.60 6.14 -0.33
CA ILE A 158 -9.40 6.58 -1.07
C ILE A 158 -9.13 5.60 -2.21
N PHE A 159 -9.00 4.30 -1.91
CA PHE A 159 -8.63 3.31 -2.92
C PHE A 159 -9.76 3.02 -3.91
N GLU A 160 -11.02 3.11 -3.47
CA GLU A 160 -12.19 3.07 -4.36
C GLU A 160 -12.16 4.22 -5.38
N THR A 161 -11.89 5.44 -4.92
CA THR A 161 -11.75 6.64 -5.77
C THR A 161 -10.60 6.49 -6.75
N MET A 162 -9.45 6.02 -6.27
CA MET A 162 -8.29 5.83 -7.14
C MET A 162 -8.57 4.82 -8.25
N TYR A 163 -9.15 3.66 -7.90
CA TYR A 163 -9.44 2.63 -8.87
C TYR A 163 -10.50 3.06 -9.88
N TYR A 164 -11.56 3.73 -9.42
CA TYR A 164 -12.62 4.26 -10.29
C TYR A 164 -12.04 5.22 -11.33
N HIS A 165 -11.32 6.25 -10.89
CA HIS A 165 -10.81 7.26 -11.81
C HIS A 165 -9.65 6.76 -12.70
N ALA A 166 -8.86 5.79 -12.23
CA ALA A 166 -7.88 5.13 -13.08
C ALA A 166 -8.56 4.33 -14.22
N LEU A 167 -9.67 3.64 -13.93
CA LEU A 167 -10.47 2.96 -14.94
C LEU A 167 -11.13 3.96 -15.91
N VAL A 168 -11.69 5.06 -15.41
CA VAL A 168 -12.26 6.14 -16.23
C VAL A 168 -11.23 6.65 -17.24
N ALA A 169 -10.03 7.01 -16.78
CA ALA A 169 -8.98 7.49 -17.68
C ALA A 169 -8.50 6.41 -18.66
N SER A 170 -8.34 5.17 -18.21
CA SER A 170 -7.96 4.05 -19.08
C SER A 170 -9.02 3.75 -20.14
N ASN A 171 -10.31 3.88 -19.82
CA ASN A 171 -11.40 3.77 -20.78
C ASN A 171 -11.43 4.94 -21.78
N LYS A 172 -11.26 6.19 -21.32
CA LYS A 172 -11.13 7.36 -22.21
C LYS A 172 -9.96 7.20 -23.19
N LEU A 173 -8.82 6.67 -22.72
CA LEU A 173 -7.69 6.35 -23.58
C LEU A 173 -8.01 5.23 -24.57
N ALA A 174 -8.81 4.23 -24.17
CA ALA A 174 -9.26 3.17 -25.07
C ALA A 174 -10.20 3.69 -26.17
N GLN A 175 -11.09 4.64 -25.84
CA GLN A 175 -11.93 5.32 -26.82
C GLN A 175 -11.10 6.08 -27.86
N ALA A 176 -10.01 6.74 -27.43
CA ALA A 176 -9.17 7.53 -28.30
C ALA A 176 -8.17 6.71 -29.13
N TYR A 177 -7.62 5.63 -28.57
CA TYR A 177 -6.47 4.91 -29.14
C TYR A 177 -6.68 3.39 -29.30
N GLY A 178 -7.88 2.89 -28.99
CA GLY A 178 -8.19 1.47 -28.89
C GLY A 178 -7.79 0.86 -27.55
N ALA A 179 -8.47 -0.22 -27.16
CA ALA A 179 -8.11 -1.03 -26.00
C ALA A 179 -6.71 -1.65 -26.14
N TYR A 180 -6.10 -2.11 -25.05
CA TYR A 180 -4.86 -2.88 -25.15
C TYR A 180 -5.10 -4.21 -25.89
N PRO A 181 -4.11 -4.72 -26.65
CA PRO A 181 -4.31 -5.88 -27.53
C PRO A 181 -4.93 -7.11 -26.87
N THR A 182 -4.52 -7.46 -25.65
CA THR A 182 -5.01 -8.64 -24.93
C THR A 182 -6.29 -8.37 -24.11
N PHE A 183 -6.94 -7.21 -24.26
CA PHE A 183 -8.17 -6.89 -23.50
C PHE A 183 -9.28 -7.93 -23.62
N PRO A 184 -9.58 -8.50 -24.82
CA PRO A 184 -10.68 -9.48 -24.96
C PRO A 184 -10.52 -10.75 -24.13
N THR A 185 -9.30 -11.09 -23.67
CA THR A 185 -9.06 -12.27 -22.83
C THR A 185 -9.16 -11.98 -21.33
N SER A 186 -9.39 -10.72 -20.96
CA SER A 186 -9.32 -10.26 -19.58
C SER A 186 -10.60 -10.49 -18.78
N MET A 187 -10.49 -10.45 -17.45
CA MET A 187 -11.64 -10.48 -16.56
C MET A 187 -12.53 -9.24 -16.71
N THR A 188 -11.94 -8.07 -17.00
CA THR A 188 -12.69 -6.83 -17.17
C THR A 188 -13.49 -6.82 -18.46
N ALA A 189 -13.03 -7.49 -19.52
CA ALA A 189 -13.84 -7.75 -20.72
C ALA A 189 -15.04 -8.67 -20.46
N GLN A 190 -14.96 -9.53 -19.45
CA GLN A 190 -16.10 -10.34 -18.95
C GLN A 190 -16.99 -9.55 -17.98
N GLY A 191 -16.73 -8.25 -17.80
CA GLY A 191 -17.47 -7.38 -16.90
C GLY A 191 -17.11 -7.53 -15.43
N LEU A 192 -16.01 -8.21 -15.08
CA LEU A 192 -15.54 -8.37 -13.70
C LEU A 192 -14.44 -7.36 -13.38
N LEU A 193 -14.70 -6.48 -12.41
CA LEU A 193 -13.73 -5.53 -11.84
C LEU A 193 -13.08 -6.13 -10.59
N GLN A 194 -12.03 -5.46 -10.09
CA GLN A 194 -11.20 -6.00 -9.01
C GLN A 194 -12.00 -6.38 -7.75
N PHE A 195 -12.97 -5.57 -7.33
CA PHE A 195 -13.75 -5.84 -6.13
C PHE A 195 -14.75 -6.99 -6.32
N ASP A 196 -15.17 -7.28 -7.56
CA ASP A 196 -16.01 -8.45 -7.86
C ASP A 196 -15.23 -9.74 -7.60
N LEU A 197 -13.93 -9.76 -7.94
CA LEU A 197 -13.04 -10.90 -7.67
C LEU A 197 -12.84 -11.15 -6.17
N TRP A 198 -13.22 -10.17 -5.33
CA TRP A 198 -13.19 -10.23 -3.87
C TRP A 198 -14.59 -10.42 -3.26
N ASN A 199 -15.64 -10.52 -4.08
CA ASN A 199 -17.04 -10.52 -3.65
C ASN A 199 -17.41 -9.31 -2.77
N VAL A 200 -16.82 -8.15 -3.07
CA VAL A 200 -17.07 -6.90 -2.35
C VAL A 200 -18.01 -6.04 -3.19
N THR A 201 -19.07 -5.50 -2.55
CA THR A 201 -19.89 -4.44 -3.14
C THR A 201 -19.24 -3.09 -2.81
N PRO A 202 -18.93 -2.25 -3.81
CA PRO A 202 -18.34 -0.93 -3.56
C PRO A 202 -19.35 0.01 -2.90
N THR A 203 -18.90 1.19 -2.47
CA THR A 203 -19.82 2.22 -1.99
C THR A 203 -20.60 2.85 -3.15
N ASP A 204 -21.59 3.67 -2.81
CA ASP A 204 -22.37 4.50 -3.74
C ASP A 204 -21.66 5.81 -4.13
N MET A 205 -20.38 5.98 -3.78
CA MET A 205 -19.61 7.20 -4.07
C MET A 205 -19.44 7.46 -5.57
N TRP A 206 -19.34 6.39 -6.37
CA TRP A 206 -19.06 6.49 -7.80
C TRP A 206 -20.02 5.62 -8.62
N ASP A 207 -20.38 6.07 -9.83
CA ASP A 207 -21.27 5.34 -10.72
C ASP A 207 -20.53 4.21 -11.44
N TRP A 208 -20.41 3.07 -10.76
CA TRP A 208 -19.82 1.85 -11.28
C TRP A 208 -20.64 1.23 -12.42
N SER A 209 -21.95 1.47 -12.46
CA SER A 209 -22.84 0.91 -13.49
C SER A 209 -22.58 1.57 -14.84
N SER A 210 -22.51 2.91 -14.88
CA SER A 210 -22.13 3.63 -16.10
C SER A 210 -20.74 3.25 -16.56
N LEU A 211 -19.76 3.23 -15.63
CA LEU A 211 -18.38 2.88 -15.98
C LEU A 211 -18.26 1.46 -16.55
N ARG A 212 -19.02 0.48 -16.05
CA ARG A 212 -19.05 -0.87 -16.63
C ARG A 212 -19.59 -0.89 -18.05
N ASN A 213 -20.64 -0.10 -18.34
CA ASN A 213 -21.17 0.02 -19.68
C ASN A 213 -20.14 0.63 -20.64
N ASP A 214 -19.44 1.67 -20.19
CA ASP A 214 -18.38 2.32 -20.98
C ASP A 214 -17.21 1.36 -21.24
N ILE A 215 -16.80 0.57 -20.23
CA ILE A 215 -15.75 -0.45 -20.37
C ILE A 215 -16.19 -1.56 -21.32
N ALA A 216 -17.45 -2.01 -21.25
CA ALA A 216 -17.98 -3.02 -22.17
C ALA A 216 -18.01 -2.51 -23.62
N ALA A 217 -18.33 -1.22 -23.82
CA ALA A 217 -18.42 -0.61 -25.14
C ALA A 217 -17.05 -0.31 -25.77
N HIS A 218 -16.07 0.13 -24.97
CA HIS A 218 -14.82 0.70 -25.48
C HIS A 218 -13.54 0.01 -24.99
N GLY A 219 -13.66 -0.86 -23.99
CA GLY A 219 -12.53 -1.52 -23.35
C GLY A 219 -11.68 -0.60 -22.46
N LEU A 220 -10.45 -1.03 -22.20
CA LEU A 220 -9.48 -0.31 -21.38
C LEU A 220 -8.15 -0.22 -22.12
N ARG A 221 -7.38 0.85 -21.89
CA ARG A 221 -6.05 1.03 -22.48
C ARG A 221 -4.95 0.31 -21.68
N ASN A 222 -5.20 -0.01 -20.42
CA ASN A 222 -4.23 -0.63 -19.51
C ASN A 222 -4.84 -1.87 -18.85
N SER A 223 -4.10 -2.99 -18.82
CA SER A 223 -4.55 -4.25 -18.19
C SER A 223 -4.59 -4.19 -16.66
N LEU A 224 -3.63 -3.47 -16.07
CA LEU A 224 -3.48 -3.28 -14.63
C LEU A 224 -3.22 -1.80 -14.37
N LEU A 225 -3.73 -1.30 -13.24
CA LEU A 225 -3.78 0.12 -12.89
C LEU A 225 -3.15 0.44 -11.52
N MET A 226 -3.41 -0.40 -10.52
CA MET A 226 -3.16 -0.11 -9.11
C MET A 226 -2.14 -1.10 -8.52
N ALA A 227 -1.10 -0.58 -7.88
CA ALA A 227 -0.10 -1.36 -7.13
C ALA A 227 0.49 -0.51 -6.01
N ILE A 228 0.48 -1.01 -4.77
CA ILE A 228 0.97 -0.25 -3.62
C ILE A 228 2.42 -0.62 -3.35
N MET A 229 3.34 0.18 -3.90
CA MET A 229 4.78 0.00 -3.76
C MET A 229 5.34 0.61 -2.47
N PRO A 230 6.57 0.25 -2.06
CA PRO A 230 7.35 1.03 -1.10
C PRO A 230 7.77 2.34 -1.76
N THR A 231 7.69 3.45 -1.02
CA THR A 231 8.03 4.78 -1.54
C THR A 231 9.25 5.39 -0.84
N ALA A 232 10.14 4.56 -0.30
CA ALA A 232 11.26 5.00 0.55
C ALA A 232 12.03 6.22 0.03
N GLY A 233 12.39 6.25 -1.26
CA GLY A 233 13.05 7.42 -1.86
C GLY A 233 12.11 8.62 -2.07
N THR A 234 10.96 8.39 -2.71
CA THR A 234 10.04 9.47 -3.13
C THR A 234 9.26 10.10 -1.97
N SER A 235 9.01 9.36 -0.90
CA SER A 235 8.35 9.89 0.31
C SER A 235 9.31 10.75 1.12
N ILE A 236 10.60 10.43 1.14
CA ILE A 236 11.63 11.31 1.71
C ILE A 236 11.70 12.62 0.91
N ILE A 237 11.77 12.55 -0.43
CA ILE A 237 11.81 13.74 -1.29
C ILE A 237 10.56 14.61 -1.09
N SER A 238 9.39 13.99 -0.98
CA SER A 238 8.13 14.72 -0.82
C SER A 238 7.80 15.08 0.64
N GLY A 239 8.59 14.61 1.61
CA GLY A 239 8.41 14.88 3.04
C GLY A 239 7.18 14.21 3.66
N HIS A 240 6.86 12.98 3.24
CA HIS A 240 5.71 12.18 3.72
C HIS A 240 6.14 10.81 4.27
N THR A 241 5.25 10.11 4.98
CA THR A 241 5.46 8.72 5.37
C THR A 241 5.43 7.81 4.15
N GLU A 242 6.13 6.69 4.29
CA GLU A 242 6.20 5.67 3.24
C GLU A 242 4.83 5.03 3.02
N SER A 243 4.45 4.98 1.73
CA SER A 243 3.35 4.18 1.23
C SER A 243 2.08 4.34 2.08
N VAL A 244 1.59 3.22 2.59
CA VAL A 244 0.38 3.10 3.41
C VAL A 244 0.67 2.80 4.88
N GLU A 245 1.90 3.02 5.35
CA GLU A 245 2.35 2.51 6.64
C GLU A 245 2.19 3.55 7.75
N PRO A 246 1.78 3.13 8.97
CA PRO A 246 1.95 3.97 10.16
C PRO A 246 3.44 4.27 10.43
N PRO A 247 3.77 5.39 11.08
CA PRO A 247 5.15 5.69 11.43
C PRO A 247 5.72 4.64 12.39
N GLN A 248 6.98 4.26 12.17
CA GLN A 248 7.70 3.37 13.10
C GLN A 248 8.04 4.07 14.42
N SER A 249 8.21 5.39 14.37
CA SER A 249 8.55 6.23 15.52
C SER A 249 8.12 7.67 15.26
N ASN A 250 7.73 8.41 16.30
CA ASN A 250 7.48 9.85 16.18
C ASN A 250 8.74 10.71 16.33
N ILE A 251 9.84 10.18 16.87
CA ILE A 251 11.14 10.85 16.98
C ILE A 251 12.24 9.83 16.73
N PHE A 252 13.01 10.00 15.67
CA PHE A 252 14.13 9.11 15.34
C PHE A 252 15.39 9.89 14.97
N THR A 253 16.54 9.26 15.13
CA THR A 253 17.83 9.87 14.77
C THR A 253 18.25 9.42 13.37
N ARG A 254 18.46 10.38 12.46
CA ARG A 254 19.02 10.14 11.14
C ARG A 254 20.51 10.45 11.16
N SER A 255 21.34 9.46 10.81
CA SER A 255 22.78 9.66 10.60
C SER A 255 23.02 10.03 9.13
N THR A 256 23.75 11.10 8.90
CA THR A 256 24.20 11.59 7.58
C THR A 256 25.71 11.78 7.62
N LEU A 257 26.33 12.04 6.46
CA LEU A 257 27.75 12.40 6.38
C LEU A 257 28.09 13.65 7.23
N SER A 258 27.14 14.57 7.36
CA SER A 258 27.28 15.82 8.11
C SER A 258 26.98 15.69 9.61
N GLY A 259 26.63 14.49 10.09
CA GLY A 259 26.34 14.23 11.49
C GLY A 259 24.98 13.56 11.71
N ARG A 260 24.58 13.50 12.99
CA ARG A 260 23.34 12.86 13.44
C ARG A 260 22.31 13.93 13.80
N PHE A 261 21.15 13.87 13.17
CA PHE A 261 20.06 14.81 13.36
C PHE A 261 18.83 14.10 13.91
N GLN A 262 18.11 14.73 14.83
CA GLN A 262 16.81 14.24 15.27
C GLN A 262 15.73 14.66 14.27
N VAL A 263 14.99 13.69 13.77
CA VAL A 263 13.82 13.89 12.93
C VAL A 263 12.59 13.66 13.77
N VAL A 264 11.72 14.67 13.81
CA VAL A 264 10.49 14.68 14.60
C VAL A 264 9.28 14.62 13.66
N ASN A 265 8.26 13.86 14.04
CA ASN A 265 6.95 13.90 13.38
C ASN A 265 6.37 15.32 13.48
N LYS A 266 6.39 16.03 12.35
CA LYS A 266 5.93 17.43 12.24
C LYS A 266 4.48 17.63 12.69
N HIS A 267 3.61 16.63 12.50
CA HIS A 267 2.21 16.70 12.89
C HIS A 267 2.05 16.61 14.42
N LEU A 268 2.74 15.65 15.06
CA LEU A 268 2.79 15.55 16.51
C LEU A 268 3.36 16.82 17.14
N MET A 269 4.50 17.31 16.63
CA MET A 269 5.12 18.54 17.13
C MET A 269 4.16 19.72 17.05
N LYS A 270 3.47 19.89 15.91
CA LYS A 270 2.52 20.99 15.72
C LYS A 270 1.39 20.92 16.73
N ASP A 271 0.82 19.74 16.97
CA ASP A 271 -0.27 19.55 17.92
C ASP A 271 0.19 19.78 19.37
N LEU A 272 1.35 19.25 19.74
CA LEU A 272 1.90 19.47 21.08
C LEU A 272 2.28 20.94 21.31
N LYS A 273 2.76 21.67 20.28
CA LYS A 273 2.99 23.11 20.36
C LYS A 273 1.68 23.87 20.59
N ALA A 274 0.61 23.52 19.86
CA ALA A 274 -0.70 24.14 20.03
C ALA A 274 -1.29 23.94 21.44
N LEU A 275 -0.92 22.85 22.11
CA LEU A 275 -1.32 22.54 23.49
C LEU A 275 -0.34 23.09 24.55
N GLY A 276 0.75 23.75 24.17
CA GLY A 276 1.81 24.17 25.10
C GLY A 276 2.60 23.01 25.72
N LEU A 277 2.48 21.80 25.17
CA LEU A 277 3.10 20.57 25.67
C LEU A 277 4.45 20.25 25.01
N TRP A 278 4.84 20.98 23.95
CA TRP A 278 6.13 20.78 23.28
C TRP A 278 7.31 21.35 24.09
N THR A 279 7.62 20.70 25.20
CA THR A 279 8.67 21.09 26.15
C THR A 279 9.87 20.13 26.08
N LYS A 280 11.05 20.55 26.58
CA LYS A 280 12.22 19.66 26.70
C LYS A 280 11.89 18.39 27.50
N LYS A 281 11.10 18.51 28.57
CA LYS A 281 10.65 17.37 29.39
C LYS A 281 9.84 16.36 28.57
N ILE A 282 8.83 16.81 27.83
CA ILE A 282 7.99 15.92 27.00
C ILE A 282 8.80 15.32 25.85
N ARG A 283 9.64 16.12 25.18
CA ARG A 283 10.53 15.59 24.12
C ARG A 283 11.44 14.47 24.63
N ASN A 284 12.08 14.67 25.78
CA ASN A 284 12.94 13.65 26.38
C ASN A 284 12.16 12.39 26.72
N LYS A 285 10.95 12.50 27.29
CA LYS A 285 10.07 11.34 27.52
C LYS A 285 9.73 10.59 26.23
N ILE A 286 9.47 11.29 25.13
CA ILE A 286 9.20 10.65 23.83
C ILE A 286 10.45 9.92 23.34
N ILE A 287 11.64 10.51 23.47
CA ILE A 287 12.92 9.88 23.08
C ILE A 287 13.20 8.63 23.93
N GLU A 288 13.02 8.73 25.25
CA GLU A 288 13.15 7.61 26.20
C GLU A 288 12.17 6.47 25.88
N ALA A 289 10.97 6.82 25.41
CA ALA A 289 9.95 5.87 24.93
C ALA A 289 10.18 5.42 23.46
N GLU A 290 11.37 5.66 22.89
CA GLU A 290 11.74 5.32 21.51
C GLU A 290 10.78 5.89 20.44
N GLY A 291 10.19 7.06 20.72
CA GLY A 291 9.24 7.74 19.85
C GLY A 291 7.78 7.38 20.08
N SER A 292 7.45 6.51 21.04
CA SER A 292 6.07 6.30 21.47
C SER A 292 5.58 7.48 22.32
N VAL A 293 4.31 7.85 22.15
CA VAL A 293 3.61 8.81 23.01
C VAL A 293 2.60 8.12 23.94
N SER A 294 2.28 6.85 23.72
CA SER A 294 1.15 6.18 24.38
C SER A 294 1.29 6.09 25.90
N GLY A 295 2.51 5.99 26.40
CA GLY A 295 2.82 5.92 27.84
C GLY A 295 3.00 7.27 28.55
N ILE A 296 2.86 8.41 27.85
CA ILE A 296 3.13 9.73 28.42
C ILE A 296 1.80 10.37 28.87
N GLU A 297 1.47 10.22 30.16
CA GLU A 297 0.19 10.67 30.73
C GLU A 297 -0.07 12.17 30.58
N GLU A 298 0.99 12.99 30.54
CA GLU A 298 0.86 14.43 30.29
C GLU A 298 0.33 14.77 28.88
N ILE A 299 0.39 13.83 27.93
CA ILE A 299 -0.17 13.98 26.59
C ILE A 299 -1.63 13.49 26.61
N PRO A 300 -2.61 14.32 26.17
CA PRO A 300 -4.01 13.93 26.13
C PRO A 300 -4.24 12.63 25.36
N GLN A 301 -5.18 11.80 25.83
CA GLN A 301 -5.48 10.51 25.21
C GLN A 301 -5.81 10.64 23.71
N SER A 302 -6.53 11.69 23.32
CA SER A 302 -6.86 11.98 21.92
C SER A 302 -5.63 12.17 21.03
N ILE A 303 -4.55 12.76 21.54
CA ILE A 303 -3.27 12.89 20.83
C ILE A 303 -2.54 11.55 20.83
N ARG A 304 -2.50 10.86 21.97
CA ARG A 304 -1.86 9.55 22.08
C ARG A 304 -2.46 8.53 21.11
N ASP A 305 -3.77 8.54 20.92
CA ASP A 305 -4.46 7.65 19.98
C ASP A 305 -4.10 7.93 18.52
N VAL A 306 -3.95 9.19 18.13
CA VAL A 306 -3.58 9.58 16.75
C VAL A 306 -2.13 9.23 16.42
N TYR A 307 -1.22 9.37 17.38
CA TYR A 307 0.22 9.25 17.16
C TYR A 307 0.83 7.95 17.70
N LYS A 308 0.04 6.88 17.78
CA LYS A 308 0.61 5.55 17.99
C LYS A 308 1.59 5.22 16.86
N THR A 309 2.68 4.58 17.24
CA THR A 309 3.64 3.93 16.35
C THR A 309 3.07 2.63 15.82
N VAL A 310 3.64 2.14 14.71
CA VAL A 310 3.20 0.90 14.06
C VAL A 310 3.19 -0.33 14.98
N TYR A 311 4.07 -0.36 15.99
CA TYR A 311 4.19 -1.46 16.96
C TYR A 311 3.08 -1.49 18.01
N GLU A 312 2.29 -0.43 18.12
CA GLU A 312 1.24 -0.26 19.14
C GLU A 312 -0.15 -0.60 18.59
N TYR A 313 -0.29 -0.75 17.27
CA TYR A 313 -1.53 -1.19 16.66
C TYR A 313 -1.70 -2.71 16.70
N LYS A 314 -2.95 -3.17 16.81
CA LYS A 314 -3.28 -4.57 16.64
C LYS A 314 -2.98 -5.00 15.20
N LEU A 315 -2.12 -6.00 15.04
CA LEU A 315 -1.73 -6.54 13.74
C LEU A 315 -2.94 -6.95 12.87
N THR A 316 -3.98 -7.51 13.50
CA THR A 316 -5.22 -7.89 12.82
C THR A 316 -5.97 -6.69 12.27
N SER A 317 -5.95 -5.53 12.94
CA SER A 317 -6.54 -4.30 12.43
C SER A 317 -5.81 -3.81 11.17
N LEU A 318 -4.47 -3.84 11.18
CA LEU A 318 -3.67 -3.46 10.01
C LEU A 318 -3.92 -4.40 8.83
N ILE A 319 -3.98 -5.72 9.06
CA ILE A 319 -4.30 -6.72 8.03
C ILE A 319 -5.69 -6.48 7.43
N LYS A 320 -6.71 -6.22 8.27
CA LYS A 320 -8.06 -5.87 7.76
C LYS A 320 -8.04 -4.63 6.91
N MET A 321 -7.34 -3.59 7.35
CA MET A 321 -7.21 -2.34 6.58
C MET A 321 -6.46 -2.55 5.26
N ASN A 322 -5.52 -3.51 5.20
CA ASN A 322 -4.94 -3.96 3.92
C ASN A 322 -6.00 -4.66 3.07
N ALA A 323 -6.80 -5.58 3.62
CA ALA A 323 -7.82 -6.29 2.84
C ALA A 323 -8.89 -5.35 2.28
N ASP A 324 -9.32 -4.36 3.08
CA ASP A 324 -10.34 -3.36 2.70
C ASP A 324 -9.94 -2.53 1.48
N ARG A 325 -8.64 -2.34 1.23
CA ARG A 325 -8.16 -1.63 0.04
C ARG A 325 -7.78 -2.56 -1.10
N GLU A 326 -7.36 -3.79 -0.79
CA GLU A 326 -6.86 -4.74 -1.78
C GLU A 326 -7.95 -5.14 -2.80
N CYS A 327 -9.23 -5.04 -2.43
CA CYS A 327 -10.35 -5.19 -3.34
C CYS A 327 -10.44 -4.09 -4.42
N TYR A 328 -9.67 -3.02 -4.31
CA TYR A 328 -9.51 -1.97 -5.34
C TYR A 328 -8.09 -1.93 -5.93
N VAL A 329 -7.21 -2.86 -5.53
CA VAL A 329 -5.83 -2.97 -6.03
C VAL A 329 -5.74 -4.19 -6.95
N CYS A 330 -5.70 -3.95 -8.27
CA CYS A 330 -5.69 -5.04 -9.24
C CYS A 330 -4.36 -5.84 -9.25
N GLN A 331 -3.25 -5.22 -8.86
CA GLN A 331 -1.99 -5.92 -8.57
C GLN A 331 -1.94 -6.32 -7.10
N ALA A 332 -0.89 -6.01 -6.35
CA ALA A 332 -0.79 -6.28 -4.92
C ALA A 332 -0.23 -5.08 -4.14
N SER A 333 0.02 -5.29 -2.85
CA SER A 333 0.55 -4.29 -1.92
C SER A 333 1.77 -4.79 -1.16
N SER A 334 2.83 -3.98 -1.09
CA SER A 334 4.05 -4.23 -0.30
C SER A 334 3.80 -4.09 1.21
N ASN A 335 3.07 -5.03 1.80
CA ASN A 335 2.65 -4.96 3.19
C ASN A 335 3.77 -5.40 4.15
N ASN A 336 4.51 -4.47 4.77
CA ASN A 336 5.37 -4.85 5.89
C ASN A 336 4.54 -5.28 7.11
N ARG A 337 5.15 -6.13 7.95
CA ARG A 337 4.59 -6.62 9.20
C ARG A 337 5.51 -6.22 10.34
N TYR A 338 4.98 -5.52 11.33
CA TYR A 338 5.77 -4.99 12.44
C TYR A 338 5.43 -5.79 13.70
N LEU A 339 6.42 -6.52 14.22
CA LEU A 339 6.23 -7.41 15.36
C LEU A 339 7.17 -6.96 16.49
N PRO A 340 6.63 -6.56 17.66
CA PRO A 340 7.47 -6.17 18.79
C PRO A 340 8.26 -7.36 19.35
N MET A 341 7.62 -8.52 19.50
CA MET A 341 8.23 -9.77 19.94
C MET A 341 7.61 -10.93 19.15
N PRO A 342 8.26 -11.39 18.07
CA PRO A 342 7.73 -12.50 17.27
C PRO A 342 7.96 -13.85 17.93
N ASP A 343 6.96 -14.71 17.84
CA ASP A 343 7.08 -16.16 18.07
C ASP A 343 6.46 -16.93 16.89
N MET A 344 6.67 -18.24 16.85
CA MET A 344 6.16 -19.09 15.75
C MET A 344 4.63 -19.08 15.67
N GLY A 345 3.93 -19.00 16.81
CA GLY A 345 2.47 -18.94 16.86
C GLY A 345 1.94 -17.63 16.27
N LEU A 346 2.55 -16.50 16.63
CA LEU A 346 2.22 -15.18 16.11
C LEU A 346 2.47 -15.08 14.60
N LEU A 347 3.62 -15.58 14.12
CA LEU A 347 3.94 -15.61 12.70
C LEU A 347 2.96 -16.49 11.91
N THR A 348 2.66 -17.68 12.43
CA THR A 348 1.68 -18.60 11.83
C THR A 348 0.31 -17.95 11.74
N ASN A 349 -0.17 -17.38 12.85
CA ASN A 349 -1.46 -16.71 12.90
C ASN A 349 -1.51 -15.49 11.98
N MET A 350 -0.45 -14.69 11.89
CA MET A 350 -0.36 -13.55 10.98
C MET A 350 -0.53 -13.98 9.51
N HIS A 351 0.18 -15.03 9.08
CA HIS A 351 0.10 -15.52 7.72
C HIS A 351 -1.26 -16.14 7.41
N LEU A 352 -1.78 -17.00 8.30
CA LEU A 352 -3.12 -17.59 8.17
C LEU A 352 -4.22 -16.54 8.15
N TYR A 353 -4.10 -15.49 8.96
CA TYR A 353 -5.06 -14.39 8.99
C TYR A 353 -5.01 -13.59 7.69
N SER A 354 -3.81 -13.25 7.21
CA SER A 354 -3.65 -12.57 5.91
C SER A 354 -4.23 -13.39 4.75
N TRP A 355 -3.99 -14.70 4.74
CA TRP A 355 -4.55 -15.63 3.76
C TRP A 355 -6.07 -15.71 3.84
N LYS A 356 -6.63 -15.82 5.06
CA LYS A 356 -8.09 -15.84 5.29
C LYS A 356 -8.79 -14.59 4.75
N TYR A 357 -8.13 -13.44 4.83
CA TYR A 357 -8.63 -12.18 4.29
C TYR A 357 -8.33 -11.97 2.81
N GLY A 358 -7.74 -12.96 2.12
CA GLY A 358 -7.53 -12.93 0.68
C GLY A 358 -6.34 -12.09 0.20
N LEU A 359 -5.48 -11.59 1.10
CA LEU A 359 -4.33 -10.76 0.71
C LEU A 359 -3.43 -11.48 -0.28
N LYS A 360 -3.17 -10.83 -1.42
CA LYS A 360 -2.25 -11.33 -2.46
C LYS A 360 -0.82 -11.39 -1.94
N THR A 361 -0.43 -10.38 -1.17
CA THR A 361 0.86 -10.31 -0.47
C THR A 361 0.64 -10.35 1.04
N SER A 362 0.90 -11.53 1.62
CA SER A 362 0.76 -11.78 3.06
C SER A 362 1.74 -10.93 3.88
N SER A 363 2.99 -10.84 3.41
CA SER A 363 4.05 -10.03 4.03
C SER A 363 5.08 -9.65 2.97
N TYR A 364 5.57 -8.41 3.04
CA TYR A 364 6.79 -7.98 2.38
C TYR A 364 7.99 -8.26 3.30
N TYR A 365 8.30 -7.35 4.23
CA TYR A 365 9.21 -7.64 5.34
C TYR A 365 8.47 -7.92 6.64
N VAL A 366 9.03 -8.82 7.45
CA VAL A 366 8.74 -8.87 8.89
C VAL A 366 9.80 -8.05 9.61
N ARG A 367 9.40 -6.91 10.18
CA ARG A 367 10.25 -5.98 10.91
C ARG A 367 10.06 -6.20 12.41
N ILE A 368 11.14 -6.63 13.05
CA ILE A 368 11.17 -6.84 14.50
C ILE A 368 11.59 -5.52 15.15
N ARG A 369 10.91 -5.12 16.24
CA ARG A 369 11.35 -3.96 17.01
C ARG A 369 12.72 -4.27 17.61
N GLN A 370 13.76 -3.59 17.13
CA GLN A 370 15.04 -3.57 17.82
C GLN A 370 14.93 -2.54 18.94
N LEU A 371 14.90 -3.00 20.19
CA LEU A 371 14.99 -2.12 21.35
C LEU A 371 16.33 -1.37 21.26
N GLN A 372 16.26 -0.07 21.01
CA GLN A 372 17.42 0.79 21.06
C GLN A 372 17.41 1.46 22.43
N THR A 373 18.46 1.27 23.23
CA THR A 373 18.57 1.93 24.54
C THR A 373 18.61 3.46 24.36
N GLY A 374 17.42 4.09 24.30
CA GLY A 374 17.21 5.52 23.99
C GLY A 374 17.90 6.46 24.97
N ALA A 375 18.20 5.95 26.17
CA ALA A 375 18.96 6.65 27.21
C ALA A 375 20.38 7.09 26.78
N LYS A 376 20.96 6.53 25.71
CA LYS A 376 22.33 6.88 25.27
C LYS A 376 22.43 8.20 24.50
N TYR A 377 21.34 8.93 24.26
CA TYR A 377 21.29 9.99 23.25
C TYR A 377 20.66 11.33 23.70
N LEU A 378 20.53 11.57 25.01
CA LEU A 378 19.88 12.76 25.58
C LEU A 378 20.66 14.09 25.40
N ASP A 379 21.89 14.07 24.88
CA ASP A 379 22.84 15.20 24.95
C ASP A 379 22.98 16.07 23.69
N LYS A 380 22.09 15.98 22.69
CA LYS A 380 22.12 16.91 21.54
C LYS A 380 20.86 17.76 21.42
N PRO A 381 20.98 19.11 21.41
CA PRO A 381 19.82 19.99 21.26
C PRO A 381 19.16 19.79 19.89
N ALA A 382 17.87 19.47 19.92
CA ALA A 382 17.01 19.44 18.75
C ALA A 382 16.56 20.87 18.41
N GLU A 383 17.42 21.63 17.72
CA GLU A 383 17.11 23.00 17.29
C GLU A 383 17.24 23.27 15.78
N GLU A 384 17.46 22.25 14.96
CA GLU A 384 17.40 22.45 13.50
C GLU A 384 16.17 21.76 12.92
N GLU A 385 15.21 22.58 12.44
CA GLU A 385 14.29 22.16 11.39
C GLU A 385 15.13 21.74 10.19
N CYS A 386 15.30 20.44 9.99
CA CYS A 386 15.87 19.92 8.76
C CYS A 386 14.85 20.09 7.63
N LEU A 387 14.81 21.30 7.08
CA LEU A 387 14.29 21.58 5.75
C LEU A 387 15.27 20.97 4.75
N SER A 388 14.99 19.74 4.33
CA SER A 388 15.54 19.09 3.12
C SER A 388 17.00 19.41 2.78
N CYS A 389 17.92 18.50 3.08
CA CYS A 389 19.18 18.41 2.34
C CYS A 389 19.36 16.99 1.77
N GLN A 390 19.65 17.02 0.47
CA GLN A 390 19.72 16.02 -0.60
C GLN A 390 20.59 14.76 -0.39
N ALA A 391 20.48 13.88 -1.41
CA ALA A 391 21.31 12.73 -1.82
C ALA A 391 20.79 11.35 -1.39
#